data_AF-A0AAD6R0G2-F1
#
_entry.id   AF-A0AAD6R0G2-F1
#
_cell.length_a   1.000
_cell.length_b   1.000
_cell.length_c   1.000
_cell.angle_alpha   90.00
_cell.angle_beta   90.00
_cell.angle_gamma   90.00
#
_symmetry.space_group_name_H-M   'P 1'
#
loop_
_entity.id
_entity.type
_entity.pdbx_description
1 polymer ?
#
loop_
_entity_poly.entity_id
_entity_poly.type
_entity_poly.pdbx_seq_one_letter_code
_entity_poly.pdbx_strand_id
1 'polypeptide(L)'
;MEKDKQSDISSAQAVLLGALAPGVNGPTWNTLKSAFLLLGLCLAMMLVLAFSSSDSSLVIHVGFLVTITATLFLLLSWFLSQTGLVSIEHQMREMDLVPEDQGAKHKET
;
A
#
# COMPACT_ATOMS: atom_id res chain seq x y z
N MET A 1 -1.95 -39.97 -20.85
CA MET A 1 -1.01 -38.94 -20.36
C MET A 1 -1.76 -37.62 -20.37
N GLU A 2 -1.74 -36.93 -19.23
CA GLU A 2 -2.57 -35.79 -18.82
C GLU A 2 -2.90 -34.74 -19.89
N LYS A 3 -4.17 -34.29 -19.88
CA LYS A 3 -4.58 -32.98 -20.40
C LYS A 3 -4.48 -31.99 -19.25
N ASP A 4 -3.61 -31.01 -19.41
CA ASP A 4 -3.35 -29.93 -18.46
C ASP A 4 -4.65 -29.25 -17.98
N LYS A 5 -4.83 -29.24 -16.65
CA LYS A 5 -5.79 -28.39 -15.95
C LYS A 5 -5.27 -26.95 -15.97
N GLN A 6 -5.41 -26.27 -17.10
CA GLN A 6 -5.30 -24.82 -17.13
C GLN A 6 -6.56 -24.28 -16.45
N SER A 7 -6.48 -24.03 -15.15
CA SER A 7 -7.57 -23.43 -14.39
C SER A 7 -7.84 -22.04 -14.95
N ASP A 8 -9.05 -21.82 -15.47
CA ASP A 8 -9.52 -20.53 -15.95
C ASP A 8 -9.53 -19.52 -14.80
N ILE A 9 -8.41 -18.84 -14.61
CA ILE A 9 -8.27 -17.79 -13.60
C ILE A 9 -9.14 -16.62 -14.07
N SER A 10 -10.25 -16.37 -13.37
CA SER A 10 -11.14 -15.24 -13.67
C SER A 10 -10.33 -13.94 -13.66
N SER A 11 -10.63 -13.03 -14.60
CA SER A 11 -9.97 -11.71 -14.68
C SER A 11 -9.99 -10.97 -13.33
N ALA A 12 -11.07 -11.12 -12.55
CA ALA A 12 -11.15 -10.56 -11.19
C ALA A 12 -10.10 -11.17 -10.24
N GLN A 13 -9.86 -12.47 -10.33
CA GLN A 13 -8.84 -13.16 -9.54
C GLN A 13 -7.42 -12.79 -10.02
N ALA A 14 -7.21 -12.61 -11.31
CA ALA A 14 -5.93 -12.13 -11.85
C ALA A 14 -5.62 -10.69 -11.42
N VAL A 15 -6.62 -9.80 -11.42
CA VAL A 15 -6.50 -8.42 -10.89
C VAL A 15 -6.24 -8.44 -9.38
N LEU A 16 -6.94 -9.31 -8.65
CA LEU A 16 -6.77 -9.45 -7.20
C LEU A 16 -5.38 -10.03 -6.87
N LEU A 17 -4.87 -11.02 -7.64
CA LEU A 17 -3.48 -11.50 -7.53
C LEU A 17 -2.46 -10.40 -7.86
N GLY A 18 -2.73 -9.56 -8.86
CA GLY A 18 -1.87 -8.43 -9.21
C GLY A 18 -1.84 -7.35 -8.13
N ALA A 19 -2.98 -7.08 -7.48
CA ALA A 19 -3.05 -6.19 -6.32
C ALA A 19 -2.41 -6.80 -5.04
N LEU A 20 -2.32 -8.13 -4.98
CA LEU A 20 -1.64 -8.87 -3.91
C LEU A 20 -0.13 -9.08 -4.19
N ALA A 21 0.41 -8.53 -5.29
CA ALA A 21 1.83 -8.68 -5.62
C ALA A 21 2.70 -8.20 -4.44
N PRO A 22 3.82 -8.88 -4.14
CA PRO A 22 4.56 -8.63 -2.92
C PRO A 22 5.16 -7.22 -2.87
N GLY A 23 4.71 -6.46 -1.87
CA GLY A 23 5.40 -5.31 -1.31
C GLY A 23 5.23 -3.98 -2.05
N VAL A 24 5.32 -2.92 -1.25
CA VAL A 24 5.39 -1.52 -1.70
C VAL A 24 6.68 -0.92 -1.17
N ASN A 25 7.29 0.02 -1.90
CA ASN A 25 8.50 0.69 -1.41
C ASN A 25 8.18 1.60 -0.21
N GLY A 26 9.19 1.84 0.64
CA GLY A 26 9.06 2.70 1.83
C GLY A 26 8.41 4.08 1.57
N PRO A 27 8.77 4.80 0.48
CA PRO A 27 8.15 6.07 0.15
C PRO A 27 6.66 5.97 -0.16
N THR A 28 6.22 4.95 -0.89
CA THR A 28 4.79 4.71 -1.17
C THR A 28 4.02 4.45 0.12
N TRP A 29 4.60 3.67 1.04
CA TRP A 29 4.00 3.43 2.35
C TRP A 29 3.85 4.71 3.18
N ASN A 30 4.84 5.60 3.13
CA ASN A 30 4.78 6.88 3.81
C ASN A 30 3.69 7.80 3.23
N THR A 31 3.59 7.85 1.90
CA THR A 31 2.51 8.59 1.21
C THR A 31 1.13 8.05 1.60
N LEU A 32 0.98 6.73 1.65
CA LEU A 32 -0.27 6.08 2.04
C LEU A 32 -0.66 6.41 3.49
N LYS A 33 0.29 6.34 4.43
CA LYS A 33 0.10 6.79 5.82
C LYS A 33 -0.32 8.26 5.87
N SER A 34 0.34 9.14 5.13
CA SER A 34 -0.01 10.57 5.07
C SER A 34 -1.43 10.79 4.56
N ALA A 35 -1.84 10.08 3.51
CA ALA A 35 -3.19 10.14 2.97
C ALA A 35 -4.24 9.69 4.00
N PHE A 36 -3.99 8.59 4.73
CA PHE A 36 -4.87 8.14 5.81
C PHE A 36 -4.94 9.14 6.98
N LEU A 37 -3.85 9.81 7.32
CA LEU A 37 -3.84 10.86 8.34
C LEU A 37 -4.66 12.08 7.92
N LEU A 38 -4.49 12.55 6.68
CA LEU A 38 -5.28 13.65 6.10
C LEU A 38 -6.77 13.30 6.02
N LEU A 39 -7.09 12.08 5.60
CA LEU A 39 -8.46 11.57 5.58
C LEU A 39 -9.03 11.50 6.99
N GLY A 40 -8.26 11.02 7.97
CA GLY A 40 -8.64 11.00 9.39
C GLY A 40 -8.89 12.40 9.95
N LEU A 41 -8.05 13.38 9.62
CA LEU A 41 -8.23 14.78 10.00
C LEU A 41 -9.52 15.35 9.41
N CYS A 42 -9.78 15.08 8.13
CA CYS A 42 -11.00 15.51 7.44
C CYS A 42 -12.26 14.90 8.09
N LEU A 43 -12.25 13.58 8.34
CA LEU A 43 -13.35 12.88 8.99
C LEU A 43 -13.58 13.38 10.43
N ALA A 44 -12.51 13.64 11.18
CA ALA A 44 -12.60 14.22 12.51
C ALA A 44 -13.25 15.61 12.47
N MET A 45 -12.85 16.46 11.52
CA MET A 45 -13.45 17.77 11.32
C MET A 45 -14.93 17.66 10.94
N MET A 46 -15.28 16.78 9.99
CA MET A 46 -16.67 16.53 9.60
C MET A 46 -17.51 16.00 10.78
N LEU A 47 -16.92 15.15 11.64
CA LEU A 47 -17.61 14.62 12.81
C LEU A 47 -17.89 15.71 13.86
N VAL A 48 -16.91 16.58 14.11
CA VAL A 48 -17.09 17.75 15.00
C VAL A 48 -18.17 18.68 14.44
N LEU A 49 -18.20 18.92 13.13
CA LEU A 49 -19.23 19.72 12.49
C LEU A 49 -20.62 19.05 12.58
N ALA A 50 -20.70 17.73 12.40
CA ALA A 50 -21.95 16.98 12.54
C ALA A 50 -22.50 17.01 13.97
N PHE A 51 -21.62 16.93 14.98
CA PHE A 51 -22.02 17.14 16.37
C PHE A 51 -22.47 18.59 16.62
N SER A 52 -21.78 19.56 16.03
CA SER A 52 -22.13 20.98 16.17
C SER A 52 -23.48 21.31 15.53
N SER A 53 -23.83 20.66 14.41
CA SER A 53 -25.13 20.82 13.76
C SER A 53 -26.26 20.05 14.46
N SER A 54 -25.94 19.17 15.44
CA SER A 54 -26.89 18.26 16.09
C SER A 54 -27.68 17.36 15.12
N ASP A 55 -27.12 17.12 13.92
CA ASP A 55 -27.74 16.25 12.93
C ASP A 55 -27.33 14.80 13.20
N SER A 56 -28.23 14.06 13.85
CA SER A 56 -28.01 12.64 14.20
C SER A 56 -27.73 11.76 12.99
N SER A 57 -28.37 12.03 11.84
CA SER A 57 -28.16 11.26 10.61
C SER A 57 -26.73 11.46 10.09
N LEU A 58 -26.26 12.70 10.06
CA LEU A 58 -24.88 13.01 9.66
C LEU A 58 -23.85 12.42 10.63
N VAL A 59 -24.11 12.46 11.94
CA VAL A 59 -23.21 11.84 12.94
C VAL A 59 -23.07 10.34 12.70
N ILE A 60 -24.18 9.63 12.44
CA ILE A 60 -24.16 8.19 12.14
C ILE A 60 -23.39 7.92 10.83
N HIS A 61 -23.68 8.67 9.77
CA HIS A 61 -23.00 8.50 8.48
C HIS A 61 -21.50 8.75 8.57
N VAL A 62 -21.08 9.85 9.19
CA VAL A 62 -19.65 10.17 9.36
C VAL A 62 -18.99 9.16 10.30
N GLY A 63 -19.65 8.73 11.37
CA GLY A 63 -19.16 7.66 12.25
C GLY A 63 -18.94 6.32 11.52
N PHE A 64 -19.83 5.97 10.59
CA PHE A 64 -19.67 4.80 9.74
C PHE A 64 -18.45 4.94 8.81
N LEU A 65 -18.26 6.12 8.20
CA LEU A 65 -17.07 6.41 7.38
C LEU A 65 -15.77 6.29 8.20
N VAL A 66 -15.74 6.81 9.43
CA VAL A 66 -14.59 6.66 10.35
C VAL A 66 -14.30 5.18 10.61
N THR A 67 -15.34 4.38 10.87
CA THR A 67 -15.20 2.94 11.15
C THR A 67 -14.64 2.18 9.92
N ILE A 68 -15.14 2.49 8.72
CA ILE A 68 -14.63 1.91 7.47
C ILE A 68 -13.16 2.30 7.26
N THR A 69 -12.82 3.59 7.37
CA THR A 69 -11.45 4.06 7.18
C THR A 69 -10.48 3.39 8.15
N ALA A 70 -10.85 3.26 9.43
CA ALA A 70 -10.05 2.54 10.41
C ALA A 70 -9.87 1.06 10.04
N THR A 71 -10.95 0.39 9.64
CA THR A 71 -10.92 -1.02 9.23
C THR A 71 -10.02 -1.24 8.01
N LEU A 72 -10.15 -0.38 6.98
CA LEU A 72 -9.31 -0.41 5.79
C LEU A 72 -7.84 -0.19 6.11
N PHE A 73 -7.53 0.77 7.00
CA PHE A 73 -6.16 1.03 7.43
C PHE A 73 -5.54 -0.17 8.14
N LEU A 74 -6.31 -0.83 9.02
CA LEU A 74 -5.87 -2.03 9.73
C LEU A 74 -5.65 -3.21 8.77
N LEU A 75 -6.60 -3.48 7.87
CA LEU A 75 -6.49 -4.53 6.84
C LEU A 75 -5.25 -4.33 5.98
N LEU A 76 -5.03 -3.09 5.53
CA LEU A 76 -3.88 -2.72 4.71
C LEU A 76 -2.56 -2.86 5.48
N SER A 77 -2.53 -2.42 6.74
CA SER A 77 -1.34 -2.55 7.61
C SER A 77 -1.01 -4.03 7.87
N TRP A 78 -2.03 -4.84 8.12
CA TRP A 78 -1.90 -6.29 8.31
C TRP A 78 -1.42 -6.98 7.04
N PHE A 79 -1.99 -6.61 5.89
CA PHE A 79 -1.59 -7.13 4.58
C PHE A 79 -0.13 -6.81 4.25
N LEU A 80 0.31 -5.57 4.49
CA LEU A 80 1.70 -5.15 4.29
C LEU A 80 2.66 -5.79 5.28
N SER A 81 2.20 -6.10 6.49
CA SER A 81 2.99 -6.86 7.46
C SER A 81 3.24 -8.30 7.01
N GLN A 82 2.38 -8.89 6.17
CA GLN A 82 2.57 -10.24 5.64
C GLN A 82 3.34 -10.28 4.33
N THR A 83 3.09 -9.33 3.42
CA THR A 83 3.78 -9.26 2.13
C THR A 83 5.18 -8.65 2.22
N GLY A 84 5.46 -7.92 3.30
CA GLY A 84 6.74 -7.25 3.52
C GLY A 84 6.82 -5.93 2.74
N LEU A 85 7.45 -4.93 3.33
CA LEU A 85 7.93 -3.78 2.57
C LEU A 85 9.17 -4.25 1.82
N VAL A 86 9.17 -4.15 0.48
CA VAL A 86 10.40 -4.35 -0.29
C VAL A 86 11.37 -3.26 0.16
N SER A 87 12.40 -3.65 0.92
CA SER A 87 13.41 -2.70 1.40
C SER A 87 14.15 -2.13 0.19
N ILE A 88 14.39 -0.81 0.23
CA ILE A 88 14.96 -0.06 -0.89
C ILE A 88 16.34 -0.62 -1.28
N GLU A 89 17.05 -1.29 -0.38
CA GLU A 89 18.32 -1.96 -0.64
C GLU A 89 18.23 -3.04 -1.73
N HIS A 90 17.13 -3.79 -1.81
CA HIS A 90 16.94 -4.78 -2.89
C HIS A 90 16.55 -4.09 -4.21
N GLN A 91 15.78 -3.00 -4.13
CA GLN A 91 15.35 -2.20 -5.28
C GLN A 91 16.51 -1.44 -5.92
N MET A 92 17.46 -0.93 -5.11
CA MET A 92 18.72 -0.32 -5.58
C MET A 92 19.70 -1.34 -6.15
N ARG A 93 19.72 -2.56 -5.60
CA ARG A 93 20.60 -3.64 -6.07
C ARG A 93 20.13 -4.23 -7.40
N GLU A 94 18.82 -4.28 -7.65
CA GLU A 94 18.28 -4.74 -8.94
C GLU A 94 18.28 -3.67 -10.04
N MET A 95 18.28 -2.38 -9.67
CA MET A 95 18.41 -1.28 -10.62
C MET A 95 19.86 -0.99 -11.05
N ASP A 96 20.83 -1.82 -10.64
CA ASP A 96 22.26 -1.69 -11.00
C ASP A 96 22.83 -0.27 -10.78
N LEU A 97 22.33 0.45 -9.78
CA LEU A 97 22.77 1.80 -9.41
C LEU A 97 23.90 1.78 -8.37
N VAL A 98 24.47 0.62 -8.09
CA VAL A 98 25.77 0.56 -7.41
C VAL A 98 26.79 0.88 -8.48
N PRO A 99 27.54 1.99 -8.39
CA PRO A 99 28.64 2.21 -9.31
C PRO A 99 29.58 1.01 -9.14
N GLU A 100 29.65 0.13 -10.14
CA GLU A 100 30.85 -0.68 -10.28
C GLU A 100 31.98 0.33 -10.42
N ASP A 101 32.84 0.39 -9.43
CA ASP A 101 34.14 1.04 -9.51
C ASP A 101 34.99 0.27 -10.54
N GLN A 102 34.62 0.38 -11.81
CA GLN A 102 35.41 -0.03 -12.96
C GLN A 102 36.47 1.05 -13.21
N GLY A 103 37.34 1.24 -12.23
CA GLY A 103 38.22 2.41 -12.14
C GLY A 103 39.64 2.12 -11.67
N ALA A 104 40.08 0.86 -11.54
CA ALA A 104 41.50 0.59 -11.35
C ALA A 104 41.87 -0.82 -11.83
N LYS A 105 42.93 -0.89 -12.66
CA LYS A 105 43.63 -2.09 -13.17
C LYS A 105 43.28 -2.52 -14.61
N HIS A 106 43.19 -1.56 -15.53
CA HIS A 106 43.72 -1.80 -16.89
C HIS A 106 45.16 -1.26 -16.98
N LYS A 107 46.12 -2.15 -16.73
CA LYS A 107 47.31 -2.39 -17.55
C LYS A 107 48.11 -1.17 -18.09
N GLU A 108 49.14 -0.78 -17.36
CA GLU A 108 50.45 -0.27 -17.83
C GLU A 108 51.42 -0.61 -16.67
N THR A 109 52.55 -1.30 -16.77
CA THR A 109 53.49 -1.71 -17.83
C THR A 109 54.16 -3.01 -17.37
#